data_AF-A0A6I6ALP6-F1
#
_entry.id   AF-A0A6I6ALP6-F1
#
_cell.length_a   1.000
_cell.length_b   1.000
_cell.length_c   1.000
_cell.angle_alpha   90.00
_cell.angle_beta   90.00
_cell.angle_gamma   90.00
#
_symmetry.space_group_name_H-M   'P 1'
#
loop_
_entity.id
_entity.type
_entity.pdbx_description
1 polymer ?
#
loop_
_entity_poly.entity_id
_entity_poly.type
_entity_poly.pdbx_seq_one_letter_code
_entity_poly.pdbx_strand_id
1 'polypeptide(L)'
;MVAGEGSAGEYRVFRLRKYYLYVGLAGLVLFFTMTVLCLLADMDDVPADRRTLLAIISTSISGLFTVSSLWLILSYIYSTLIFDGFKIIFRGVLLRKELDLERVRQLRWIGGGAGIIKLKTLTEKGTIYLDNFAYEDRLWIVERLRNQAPESHQEGWDLFCHRIAMPLRRYDPQTIHVPDKNEVLLTRKRWDWLLLPFILLTAVFGLVAAWKFGLPRMLTAPVLPTALWLFLRYSTPRKGMVARKLSADPEQNSQLAFFGWFLLVYMLIQFVNRFVNFPWLDESTLSISVSVFGICVLFWRSYQFDKANYQKRLEASKTSVKEWEAGLKTDFS
;
A
#
# COMPACT_ATOMS: atom_id res chain seq x y z
N MET A 1 38.53 -32.16 18.78
CA MET A 1 37.65 -32.36 19.96
C MET A 1 37.34 -30.98 20.54
N VAL A 2 36.07 -30.60 20.40
CA VAL A 2 35.27 -29.62 21.15
C VAL A 2 35.93 -28.29 21.59
N ALA A 3 35.62 -27.24 20.85
CA ALA A 3 34.80 -26.15 21.40
C ALA A 3 33.84 -25.73 20.29
N GLY A 4 32.62 -26.26 20.33
CA GLY A 4 31.55 -25.78 19.49
C GLY A 4 31.27 -24.33 19.87
N GLU A 5 31.53 -23.40 18.96
CA GLU A 5 30.88 -22.10 18.96
C GLU A 5 29.40 -22.34 18.75
N GLY A 6 28.72 -22.63 19.86
CA GLY A 6 27.29 -22.48 19.96
C GLY A 6 27.01 -21.02 19.59
N SER A 7 26.38 -20.82 18.43
CA SER A 7 25.64 -19.62 18.08
C SER A 7 24.59 -19.40 19.17
N ALA A 8 25.03 -18.86 20.31
CA ALA A 8 24.18 -18.33 21.36
C ALA A 8 23.23 -17.35 20.67
N GLY A 9 21.93 -17.63 20.79
CA GLY A 9 20.88 -17.03 20.01
C GLY A 9 21.06 -15.52 19.86
N GLU A 10 21.38 -15.06 18.65
CA GLU A 10 21.62 -13.65 18.37
C GLU A 10 20.36 -12.85 18.70
N TYR A 11 20.44 -12.07 19.79
CA TYR A 11 19.36 -11.18 20.20
C TYR A 11 19.33 -9.98 19.26
N ARG A 12 18.26 -9.83 18.47
CA ARG A 12 18.12 -8.72 17.53
C ARG A 12 16.73 -8.09 17.59
N VAL A 13 16.70 -6.76 17.68
CA VAL A 13 15.48 -5.96 17.78
C VAL A 13 15.26 -5.20 16.49
N PHE A 14 14.12 -5.43 15.87
CA PHE A 14 13.68 -4.76 14.66
C PHE A 14 12.58 -3.75 14.97
N ARG A 15 12.76 -2.52 14.49
CA ARG A 15 11.77 -1.44 14.62
C ARG A 15 11.12 -1.15 13.28
N LEU A 16 9.89 -0.63 13.32
CA LEU A 16 9.21 -0.17 12.12
C LEU A 16 9.97 1.01 11.50
N ARG A 17 9.90 1.12 10.17
CA ARG A 17 10.48 2.24 9.42
C ARG A 17 9.85 3.56 9.83
N LYS A 18 10.67 4.63 9.81
CA LYS A 18 10.22 6.03 9.96
C LYS A 18 9.12 6.45 8.97
N TYR A 19 8.96 5.72 7.88
CA TYR A 19 7.86 5.88 6.95
C TYR A 19 6.49 5.91 7.64
N TYR A 20 6.22 5.01 8.59
CA TYR A 20 4.94 4.93 9.30
C TYR A 20 4.67 6.19 10.12
N LEU A 21 5.70 6.74 10.78
CA LEU A 21 5.60 8.00 11.50
C LEU A 21 5.24 9.16 10.56
N TYR A 22 5.94 9.30 9.43
CA TYR A 22 5.68 10.39 8.51
C TYR A 22 4.33 10.29 7.82
N VAL A 23 3.92 9.08 7.42
CA VAL A 23 2.59 8.83 6.84
C VAL A 23 1.50 9.09 7.87
N GLY A 24 1.68 8.64 9.11
CA GLY A 24 0.75 8.91 10.20
C GLY A 24 0.61 10.41 10.50
N LEU A 25 1.72 11.14 10.59
CA LEU A 25 1.69 12.60 10.81
C LEU A 25 1.04 13.36 9.64
N ALA A 26 1.41 13.03 8.40
CA ALA A 26 0.84 13.65 7.22
C ALA A 26 -0.65 13.35 7.07
N GLY A 27 -1.04 12.09 7.29
CA GLY A 27 -2.43 11.65 7.29
C GLY A 27 -3.25 12.35 8.37
N LEU A 28 -2.71 12.48 9.58
CA LEU A 28 -3.38 13.17 10.68
C LEU A 28 -3.72 14.62 10.32
N VAL A 29 -2.76 15.36 9.75
CA VAL A 29 -2.98 16.74 9.29
C VAL A 29 -4.01 16.79 8.17
N LEU A 30 -3.90 15.91 7.17
CA LEU A 30 -4.83 15.84 6.04
C LEU A 30 -6.27 15.56 6.48
N PHE A 31 -6.50 14.53 7.28
CA PHE A 31 -7.85 14.11 7.65
C PHE A 31 -8.47 15.02 8.70
N PHE A 32 -7.66 15.58 9.59
CA PHE A 32 -8.13 16.61 10.52
C PHE A 32 -8.58 17.87 9.77
N THR A 33 -7.77 18.37 8.83
CA THR A 33 -8.15 19.54 8.02
C THR A 33 -9.38 19.26 7.16
N MET A 34 -9.48 18.07 6.56
CA MET A 34 -10.67 17.65 5.80
C MET A 34 -11.94 17.62 6.68
N THR A 35 -11.84 17.09 7.90
CA THR A 35 -12.96 17.06 8.86
C THR A 35 -13.46 18.48 9.15
N VAL A 36 -12.55 19.39 9.48
CA VAL A 36 -12.89 20.79 9.77
C VAL A 36 -13.54 21.44 8.55
N LEU A 37 -13.00 21.22 7.35
CA LEU A 37 -13.56 21.79 6.12
C LEU A 37 -14.96 21.27 5.80
N CYS A 38 -15.21 19.97 5.96
CA CYS A 38 -16.55 19.43 5.74
C CYS A 38 -17.56 20.01 6.73
N LEU A 39 -17.19 20.09 8.02
CA LEU A 39 -18.06 20.69 9.03
C LEU A 39 -18.37 22.16 8.74
N LEU A 40 -17.39 22.93 8.25
CA LEU A 40 -17.60 24.32 7.83
C LEU A 40 -18.45 24.42 6.56
N ALA A 41 -18.30 23.49 5.62
CA ALA A 41 -19.01 23.52 4.34
C ALA A 41 -20.51 23.16 4.46
N ASP A 42 -20.86 22.33 5.44
CA ASP A 42 -22.24 21.85 5.67
C ASP A 42 -23.12 22.88 6.41
N MET A 43 -22.54 23.97 6.92
CA MET A 43 -23.22 24.89 7.84
C MET A 43 -24.23 25.86 7.18
N ASP A 44 -24.12 26.24 5.89
CA ASP A 44 -25.05 27.25 5.33
C ASP A 44 -26.05 26.79 4.25
N ASP A 45 -25.82 25.72 3.46
CA ASP A 45 -26.74 25.39 2.33
C ASP A 45 -27.60 24.15 2.47
N VAL A 46 -27.34 23.29 3.46
CA VAL A 46 -28.07 22.02 3.60
C VAL A 46 -29.36 22.23 4.40
N PRO A 47 -30.49 21.61 4.07
CA PRO A 47 -31.67 21.56 4.93
C PRO A 47 -31.37 21.01 6.34
N ALA A 48 -31.98 21.58 7.38
CA ALA A 48 -31.64 21.24 8.78
C ALA A 48 -31.83 19.74 9.13
N ASP A 49 -32.77 19.06 8.45
CA ASP A 49 -33.03 17.62 8.55
C ASP A 49 -31.88 16.76 8.00
N ARG A 50 -31.11 17.26 7.03
CA ARG A 50 -29.99 16.53 6.39
C ARG A 50 -28.62 16.92 6.93
N ARG A 51 -28.47 18.10 7.55
CA ARG A 51 -27.20 18.59 8.13
C ARG A 51 -26.59 17.60 9.12
N THR A 52 -27.40 17.14 10.07
CA THR A 52 -26.92 16.22 11.12
C THR A 52 -26.44 14.91 10.51
N LEU A 53 -27.17 14.38 9.53
CA LEU A 53 -26.79 13.14 8.84
C LEU A 53 -25.47 13.31 8.07
N LEU A 54 -25.32 14.38 7.29
CA LEU A 54 -24.08 14.65 6.54
C LEU A 54 -22.89 14.89 7.46
N ALA A 55 -23.07 15.67 8.54
CA ALA A 55 -22.02 15.90 9.52
C ALA A 55 -21.58 14.60 10.21
N ILE A 56 -22.52 13.71 10.56
CA ILE A 56 -22.21 12.39 11.14
C ILE A 56 -21.43 11.55 10.12
N ILE A 57 -21.89 11.45 8.87
CA ILE A 57 -21.22 10.65 7.83
C ILE A 57 -19.80 11.18 7.60
N SER A 58 -19.65 12.49 7.40
CA SER A 58 -18.36 13.10 7.12
C SER A 58 -17.39 12.97 8.29
N THR A 59 -17.86 13.22 9.52
CA THR A 59 -17.05 13.07 10.74
C THR A 59 -16.69 11.61 10.98
N SER A 60 -17.58 10.66 10.69
CA SER A 60 -17.31 9.22 10.84
C SER A 60 -16.23 8.75 9.87
N ILE A 61 -16.34 9.12 8.59
CA ILE A 61 -15.34 8.77 7.57
C ILE A 61 -14.00 9.40 7.92
N SER A 62 -13.97 10.71 8.19
CA SER A 62 -12.72 11.43 8.46
C SER A 62 -12.12 11.03 9.82
N GLY A 63 -12.96 10.74 10.81
CA GLY A 63 -12.57 10.22 12.11
C GLY A 63 -11.91 8.85 12.02
N LEU A 64 -12.44 7.93 11.20
CA LEU A 64 -11.82 6.63 10.93
C LEU A 64 -10.38 6.79 10.41
N PHE A 65 -10.16 7.71 9.47
CA PHE A 65 -8.83 7.96 8.90
C PHE A 65 -7.89 8.68 9.88
N THR A 66 -8.43 9.56 10.72
CA THR A 66 -7.69 10.22 11.81
C THR A 66 -7.20 9.19 12.82
N VAL A 67 -8.08 8.29 13.27
CA VAL A 67 -7.73 7.17 14.17
C VAL A 67 -6.70 6.24 13.52
N SER A 68 -6.87 5.92 12.24
CA SER A 68 -5.89 5.11 11.49
C SER A 68 -4.52 5.79 11.45
N SER A 69 -4.47 7.10 11.27
CA SER A 69 -3.24 7.89 11.25
C SER A 69 -2.53 7.89 12.61
N LEU A 70 -3.29 8.07 13.71
CA LEU A 70 -2.77 7.93 15.08
C LEU A 70 -2.25 6.51 15.34
N TRP A 71 -2.96 5.48 14.85
CA TRP A 71 -2.54 4.10 14.98
C TRP A 71 -1.19 3.82 14.30
N LEU A 72 -0.92 4.43 13.15
CA LEU A 72 0.39 4.32 12.48
C LEU A 72 1.51 4.95 13.32
N ILE A 73 1.26 6.10 13.93
CA ILE A 73 2.22 6.78 14.83
C ILE A 73 2.51 5.89 16.05
N LEU A 74 1.46 5.40 16.72
CA LEU A 74 1.61 4.50 17.88
C LEU A 74 2.32 3.20 17.48
N SER A 75 2.00 2.65 16.31
CA SER A 75 2.64 1.44 15.80
C SER A 75 4.13 1.65 15.60
N TYR A 76 4.56 2.82 15.09
CA TYR A 76 5.98 3.14 14.95
C TYR A 76 6.69 3.25 16.31
N ILE A 77 6.05 3.86 17.31
CA ILE A 77 6.66 4.10 18.63
C ILE A 77 6.77 2.80 19.43
N TYR A 78 5.72 1.99 19.45
CA TYR A 78 5.63 0.85 20.36
C TYR A 78 5.84 -0.51 19.70
N SER A 79 5.60 -0.64 18.39
CA SER A 79 5.71 -1.96 17.76
C SER A 79 7.16 -2.32 17.46
N THR A 80 7.57 -3.50 17.92
CA THR A 80 8.89 -4.07 17.69
C THR A 80 8.79 -5.57 17.46
N LEU A 81 9.68 -6.08 16.61
CA LEU A 81 9.85 -7.51 16.38
C LEU A 81 11.21 -7.89 16.96
N ILE A 82 11.23 -8.82 17.89
CA ILE A 82 12.46 -9.22 18.59
C ILE A 82 12.71 -10.69 18.29
N PHE A 83 13.93 -11.01 17.86
CA PHE A 83 14.43 -12.37 17.79
C PHE A 83 15.31 -12.60 19.02
N ASP A 84 14.96 -13.61 19.81
CA ASP A 84 15.66 -14.04 21.01
C ASP A 84 15.94 -15.55 20.89
N GLY A 85 17.03 -15.88 20.18
CA GLY A 85 17.40 -17.25 19.83
C GLY A 85 16.38 -17.97 18.97
N PHE A 86 15.57 -18.83 19.59
CA PHE A 86 14.47 -19.57 18.95
C PHE A 86 13.10 -18.94 19.22
N LYS A 87 13.03 -17.82 19.93
CA LYS A 87 11.78 -17.12 20.20
C LYS A 87 11.66 -15.88 19.33
N ILE A 88 10.46 -15.68 18.79
CA ILE A 88 10.06 -14.43 18.13
C ILE A 88 9.05 -13.73 19.01
N ILE A 89 9.39 -12.55 19.47
CA ILE A 89 8.50 -11.72 20.28
C ILE A 89 7.94 -10.61 19.39
N PHE A 90 6.62 -10.67 19.16
CA PHE A 90 5.85 -9.60 18.55
C PHE A 90 5.35 -8.69 19.66
N ARG A 91 5.98 -7.53 19.79
CA ARG A 91 5.46 -6.46 20.65
C ARG A 91 4.68 -5.50 19.76
N GLY A 92 3.36 -5.49 19.87
CA GLY A 92 2.50 -4.49 19.23
C GLY A 92 2.21 -3.32 20.16
N VAL A 93 1.26 -2.47 19.77
CA VAL A 93 0.80 -1.34 20.59
C VAL A 93 0.08 -1.81 21.86
N LEU A 94 -0.82 -2.80 21.73
CA LEU A 94 -1.66 -3.27 22.84
C LEU A 94 -1.30 -4.66 23.34
N LEU A 95 -0.72 -5.50 22.49
CA LEU A 95 -0.49 -6.91 22.77
C LEU A 95 0.98 -7.26 22.59
N ARG A 96 1.50 -8.09 23.49
CA ARG A 96 2.77 -8.79 23.35
C ARG A 96 2.48 -10.26 23.11
N LYS A 97 3.16 -10.85 22.13
CA LYS A 97 3.02 -12.25 21.77
C LYS A 97 4.40 -12.85 21.58
N GLU A 98 4.59 -14.08 22.05
CA GLU A 98 5.86 -14.79 21.98
C GLU A 98 5.64 -16.10 21.27
N LEU A 99 6.42 -16.35 20.22
CA LEU A 99 6.26 -17.50 19.36
C LEU A 99 7.57 -18.26 19.30
N ASP A 100 7.53 -19.51 19.75
CA ASP A 100 8.67 -20.43 19.73
C ASP A 100 8.80 -21.06 18.33
N LEU A 101 9.95 -20.86 17.69
CA LEU A 101 10.27 -21.31 16.34
C LEU A 101 10.36 -22.83 16.24
N GLU A 102 10.78 -23.51 17.30
CA GLU A 102 10.81 -24.98 17.31
C GLU A 102 9.40 -25.58 17.22
N ARG A 103 8.41 -24.82 17.71
CA ARG A 103 6.99 -25.22 17.70
C ARG A 103 6.25 -24.79 16.43
N VAL A 104 6.93 -24.15 15.49
CA VAL A 104 6.34 -23.74 14.21
C VAL A 104 6.10 -24.97 13.35
N ARG A 105 4.82 -25.21 13.06
CA ARG A 105 4.37 -26.30 12.19
C ARG A 105 4.23 -25.88 10.74
N GLN A 106 3.95 -24.59 10.51
CA GLN A 106 3.73 -24.06 9.18
C GLN A 106 4.32 -22.66 9.07
N LEU A 107 5.22 -22.50 8.11
CA LEU A 107 5.83 -21.24 7.71
C LEU A 107 5.37 -20.94 6.28
N ARG A 108 4.44 -20.01 6.13
CA ARG A 108 3.88 -19.66 4.83
C ARG A 108 4.49 -18.36 4.32
N TRP A 109 5.15 -18.45 3.19
CA TRP A 109 5.74 -17.36 2.45
C TRP A 109 4.73 -16.81 1.43
N ILE A 110 4.43 -15.53 1.50
CA ILE A 110 3.47 -14.87 0.63
C ILE A 110 4.18 -13.74 -0.12
N GLY A 111 4.42 -13.95 -1.42
CA GLY A 111 5.08 -12.97 -2.29
C GLY A 111 4.20 -11.78 -2.69
N GLY A 112 3.19 -11.41 -1.90
CA GLY A 112 2.33 -10.24 -2.14
C GLY A 112 2.95 -8.96 -1.58
N GLY A 113 2.80 -7.84 -2.29
CA GLY A 113 3.37 -6.55 -1.87
C GLY A 113 4.89 -6.60 -1.71
N ALA A 114 5.40 -6.18 -0.55
CA ALA A 114 6.83 -6.27 -0.21
C ALA A 114 7.20 -7.56 0.57
N GLY A 115 6.31 -8.56 0.60
CA GLY A 115 6.53 -9.84 1.27
C GLY A 115 5.86 -9.94 2.63
N ILE A 116 5.16 -11.05 2.84
CA ILE A 116 4.51 -11.38 4.12
C ILE A 116 4.93 -12.79 4.51
N ILE A 117 5.30 -12.98 5.76
CA ILE A 117 5.65 -14.28 6.34
C ILE A 117 4.64 -14.61 7.43
N LYS A 118 3.90 -15.70 7.28
CA LYS A 118 2.96 -16.18 8.29
C LYS A 118 3.55 -17.38 9.01
N LEU A 119 3.64 -17.27 10.33
CA LEU A 119 4.09 -18.31 11.23
C LEU A 119 2.88 -18.90 11.94
N LYS A 120 2.76 -20.23 11.98
CA LYS A 120 1.69 -20.90 12.70
C LYS A 120 2.25 -22.03 13.55
N THR A 121 1.94 -21.98 14.83
CA THR A 121 2.11 -23.06 15.80
C THR A 121 0.76 -23.73 16.04
N LEU A 122 0.69 -24.69 16.96
CA LEU A 122 -0.57 -25.35 17.34
C LEU A 122 -1.56 -24.38 17.98
N THR A 123 -1.08 -23.45 18.81
CA THR A 123 -1.90 -22.53 19.60
C THR A 123 -1.92 -21.11 19.03
N GLU A 124 -0.90 -20.75 18.26
CA GLU A 124 -0.62 -19.35 17.94
C GLU A 124 -0.31 -19.12 16.47
N LYS A 125 -0.61 -17.90 16.02
CA LYS A 125 -0.29 -17.39 14.69
C LYS A 125 0.46 -16.07 14.80
N GLY A 126 1.57 -15.95 14.08
CA GLY A 126 2.34 -14.71 13.91
C GLY A 126 2.31 -14.27 12.45
N THR A 127 2.40 -12.97 12.19
CA THR A 127 2.52 -12.45 10.83
C THR A 127 3.56 -11.35 10.82
N ILE A 128 4.58 -11.52 9.98
CA ILE A 128 5.65 -10.56 9.76
C ILE A 128 5.39 -9.93 8.39
N TYR A 129 5.15 -8.62 8.38
CA TYR A 129 5.07 -7.83 7.16
C TYR A 129 6.46 -7.25 6.90
N LEU A 130 7.12 -7.65 5.82
CA LEU A 130 8.50 -7.24 5.55
C LEU A 130 8.60 -5.76 5.15
N ASP A 131 7.53 -5.17 4.61
CA ASP A 131 7.48 -3.75 4.26
C ASP A 131 7.79 -2.81 5.45
N ASN A 132 7.47 -3.27 6.65
CA ASN A 132 7.67 -2.59 7.93
C ASN A 132 9.15 -2.35 8.26
N PHE A 133 10.07 -3.16 7.73
CA PHE A 133 11.49 -3.18 8.16
C PHE A 133 12.43 -2.59 7.10
N ALA A 134 13.62 -2.17 7.51
CA ALA A 134 14.66 -1.72 6.60
C ALA A 134 15.12 -2.86 5.67
N TYR A 135 15.73 -2.53 4.53
CA TYR A 135 16.09 -3.52 3.52
C TYR A 135 17.00 -4.62 4.09
N GLU A 136 18.07 -4.23 4.79
CA GLU A 136 19.05 -5.14 5.41
C GLU A 136 18.38 -6.07 6.43
N ASP A 137 17.47 -5.54 7.24
CA ASP A 137 16.71 -6.31 8.23
C ASP A 137 15.79 -7.33 7.57
N ARG A 138 15.19 -7.01 6.42
CA ARG A 138 14.31 -7.95 5.70
C ARG A 138 15.08 -9.18 5.22
N LEU A 139 16.26 -8.97 4.64
CA LEU A 139 17.08 -10.08 4.15
C LEU A 139 17.49 -10.98 5.31
N TRP A 140 17.99 -10.41 6.40
CA TRP A 140 18.34 -11.16 7.60
C TRP A 140 17.16 -11.97 8.15
N ILE A 141 15.96 -11.37 8.24
CA ILE A 141 14.75 -12.08 8.71
C ILE A 141 14.41 -13.26 7.79
N VAL A 142 14.46 -13.07 6.47
CA VAL A 142 14.17 -14.11 5.48
C VAL A 142 15.17 -15.26 5.60
N GLU A 143 16.46 -14.96 5.62
CA GLU A 143 17.53 -15.95 5.73
C GLU A 143 17.45 -16.72 7.05
N ARG A 144 17.26 -16.01 8.17
CA ARG A 144 17.14 -16.61 9.49
C ARG A 144 15.97 -17.59 9.56
N LEU A 145 14.79 -17.18 9.10
CA LEU A 145 13.59 -18.03 9.12
C LEU A 145 13.68 -19.20 8.12
N ARG A 146 14.26 -18.97 6.95
CA ARG A 146 14.46 -20.00 5.93
C ARG A 146 15.38 -21.11 6.46
N ASN A 147 16.43 -20.75 7.19
CA ASN A 147 17.42 -21.69 7.71
C ASN A 147 16.94 -22.41 8.99
N GLN A 148 16.13 -21.77 9.83
CA GLN A 148 15.65 -22.37 11.08
C GLN A 148 14.47 -23.33 10.91
N ALA A 149 13.58 -23.10 9.94
CA ALA A 149 12.41 -23.95 9.72
C ALA A 149 12.74 -25.13 8.80
N PRO A 150 12.35 -26.38 9.13
CA PRO A 150 12.47 -27.51 8.20
C PRO A 150 11.72 -27.25 6.89
N GLU A 151 12.26 -27.71 5.76
CA GLU A 151 11.66 -27.46 4.43
C GLU A 151 10.22 -27.99 4.32
N SER A 152 9.93 -29.11 4.98
CA SER A 152 8.59 -29.71 5.02
C SER A 152 7.54 -28.81 5.67
N HIS A 153 7.93 -27.85 6.51
CA HIS A 153 7.03 -26.88 7.13
C HIS A 153 6.87 -25.61 6.28
N GLN A 154 7.61 -25.44 5.19
CA GLN A 154 7.65 -24.22 4.40
C GLN A 154 6.73 -24.30 3.19
N GLU A 155 5.86 -23.30 3.03
CA GLU A 155 4.90 -23.23 1.92
C GLU A 155 5.04 -21.92 1.14
N GLY A 156 4.95 -21.98 -0.19
CA GLY A 156 4.96 -20.80 -1.05
C GLY A 156 6.33 -20.13 -1.18
N TRP A 157 7.40 -20.82 -0.78
CA TRP A 157 8.77 -20.31 -0.87
C TRP A 157 9.13 -19.89 -2.29
N ASP A 158 8.80 -20.68 -3.31
CA ASP A 158 9.22 -20.41 -4.69
C ASP A 158 8.82 -19.01 -5.18
N LEU A 159 7.53 -18.72 -5.11
CA LEU A 159 6.98 -17.42 -5.53
C LEU A 159 7.53 -16.27 -4.68
N PHE A 160 7.72 -16.51 -3.39
CA PHE A 160 8.31 -15.53 -2.48
C PHE A 160 9.78 -15.28 -2.79
N CYS A 161 10.55 -16.34 -3.07
CA CYS A 161 11.96 -16.29 -3.41
C CYS A 161 12.18 -15.45 -4.66
N HIS A 162 11.40 -15.72 -5.71
CA HIS A 162 11.44 -14.96 -6.95
C HIS A 162 11.10 -13.48 -6.77
N ARG A 163 9.99 -13.18 -6.07
CA ARG A 163 9.48 -11.81 -6.01
C ARG A 163 10.17 -10.95 -4.96
N ILE A 164 10.62 -11.55 -3.86
CA ILE A 164 11.05 -10.85 -2.66
C ILE A 164 12.48 -11.22 -2.33
N ALA A 165 12.79 -12.50 -2.04
CA ALA A 165 14.11 -12.87 -1.51
C ALA A 165 15.25 -12.57 -2.49
N MET A 166 15.14 -12.96 -3.75
CA MET A 166 16.17 -12.73 -4.77
C MET A 166 16.42 -11.23 -5.01
N PRO A 167 15.39 -10.38 -5.22
CA PRO A 167 15.59 -8.94 -5.24
C PRO A 167 16.18 -8.37 -3.94
N LEU A 168 15.84 -8.95 -2.78
CA LEU A 168 16.41 -8.57 -1.48
C LEU A 168 17.87 -9.01 -1.28
N ARG A 169 18.38 -9.94 -2.09
CA ARG A 169 19.79 -10.36 -2.04
C ARG A 169 20.65 -9.65 -3.08
N ARG A 170 20.06 -9.33 -4.24
CA ARG A 170 20.74 -8.66 -5.34
C ARG A 170 20.90 -7.15 -5.16
N TYR A 171 20.13 -6.51 -4.28
CA TYR A 171 20.23 -5.06 -4.17
C TYR A 171 21.42 -4.66 -3.32
N ASP A 172 22.22 -3.79 -3.92
CA ASP A 172 23.38 -3.18 -3.31
C ASP A 172 23.03 -1.71 -3.00
N PRO A 173 22.96 -1.31 -1.72
CA PRO A 173 22.64 0.06 -1.32
C PRO A 173 23.64 1.11 -1.82
N GLN A 174 24.85 0.70 -2.24
CA GLN A 174 25.88 1.59 -2.78
C GLN A 174 25.75 1.79 -4.30
N THR A 175 25.07 0.89 -5.01
CA THR A 175 24.76 1.09 -6.43
C THR A 175 23.64 2.10 -6.58
N ILE A 176 23.95 3.25 -7.19
CA ILE A 176 22.92 4.20 -7.63
C ILE A 176 22.18 3.50 -8.76
N HIS A 177 20.99 2.97 -8.48
CA HIS A 177 20.15 2.31 -9.47
C HIS A 177 19.82 3.30 -10.58
N VAL A 178 20.54 3.21 -11.69
CA VAL A 178 20.27 3.99 -12.90
C VAL A 178 18.98 3.44 -13.48
N PRO A 179 17.90 4.24 -13.57
CA PRO A 179 16.62 3.74 -14.04
C PRO A 179 16.78 3.18 -15.46
N ASP A 180 16.40 1.91 -15.63
CA ASP A 180 16.42 1.25 -16.93
C ASP A 180 15.39 1.91 -17.88
N LYS A 181 15.44 1.59 -19.19
CA LYS A 181 14.52 2.10 -20.23
C LYS A 181 13.04 1.94 -19.84
N ASN A 182 12.75 0.96 -18.99
CA ASN A 182 11.42 0.59 -18.51
C ASN A 182 11.06 1.15 -17.13
N GLU A 183 11.92 1.97 -16.53
CA GLU A 183 11.74 2.52 -15.20
C GLU A 183 11.68 4.05 -15.23
N VAL A 184 11.04 4.61 -14.21
CA VAL A 184 10.90 6.04 -14.00
C VAL A 184 11.32 6.37 -12.58
N LEU A 185 12.23 7.33 -12.47
CA LEU A 185 12.54 7.93 -11.18
C LEU A 185 11.42 8.91 -10.80
N LEU A 186 10.59 8.51 -9.85
CA LEU A 186 9.61 9.37 -9.19
C LEU A 186 10.35 10.27 -8.21
N THR A 187 10.55 11.53 -8.59
CA THR A 187 11.16 12.55 -7.75
C THR A 187 10.10 13.49 -7.18
N ARG A 188 10.42 14.13 -6.05
CA ARG A 188 9.56 15.19 -5.46
C ARG A 188 9.24 16.29 -6.47
N LYS A 189 10.22 16.65 -7.31
CA LYS A 189 10.06 17.66 -8.37
C LYS A 189 8.97 17.30 -9.40
N ARG A 190 8.74 16.01 -9.67
CA ARG A 190 7.64 15.59 -10.56
C ARG A 190 6.28 15.85 -9.93
N TRP A 191 6.14 15.56 -8.63
CA TRP A 191 4.90 15.89 -7.91
C TRP A 191 4.65 17.38 -7.84
N ASP A 192 5.70 18.17 -7.67
CA ASP A 192 5.62 19.64 -7.73
C ASP A 192 5.13 20.11 -9.08
N TRP A 193 5.71 19.60 -10.16
CA TRP A 193 5.35 19.99 -11.51
C TRP A 193 3.92 19.57 -11.90
N LEU A 194 3.44 18.44 -11.36
CA LEU A 194 2.10 17.94 -11.64
C LEU A 194 1.01 18.64 -10.80
N LEU A 195 1.27 18.85 -9.51
CA LEU A 195 0.24 19.30 -8.56
C LEU A 195 0.24 20.79 -8.31
N LEU A 196 1.38 21.50 -8.40
CA LEU A 196 1.39 22.95 -8.21
C LEU A 196 0.53 23.71 -9.23
N PRO A 197 0.55 23.38 -10.55
CA PRO A 197 -0.35 24.02 -11.50
C PRO A 197 -1.82 23.72 -11.18
N PHE A 198 -2.13 22.52 -10.69
CA PHE A 198 -3.48 22.14 -10.30
C PHE A 198 -3.96 22.86 -9.03
N ILE A 199 -3.08 23.06 -8.05
CA ILE A 199 -3.33 23.88 -6.86
C ILE A 199 -3.58 25.33 -7.27
N LEU A 200 -2.77 25.88 -8.16
CA LEU A 200 -2.96 27.24 -8.66
C LEU A 200 -4.29 27.39 -9.40
N LEU A 201 -4.61 26.45 -10.29
CA LEU A 201 -5.86 26.45 -11.05
C LEU A 201 -7.08 26.38 -10.13
N THR A 202 -7.06 25.50 -9.13
CA THR A 202 -8.16 25.39 -8.14
C THR A 202 -8.26 26.62 -7.24
N ALA A 203 -7.14 27.25 -6.88
CA ALA A 203 -7.14 28.51 -6.13
C ALA A 203 -7.72 29.67 -6.94
N VAL A 204 -7.32 29.83 -8.20
CA VAL A 204 -7.85 30.87 -9.10
C VAL A 204 -9.34 30.65 -9.33
N PHE A 205 -9.76 29.42 -9.63
CA PHE A 205 -11.17 29.09 -9.80
C PHE A 205 -11.98 29.37 -8.54
N GLY A 206 -11.46 28.97 -7.37
CA GLY A 206 -12.09 29.24 -6.08
C GLY A 206 -12.26 30.73 -5.79
N LEU A 207 -11.24 31.54 -6.08
CA LEU A 207 -11.28 32.99 -5.93
C LEU A 207 -12.30 33.64 -6.87
N VAL A 208 -12.31 33.25 -8.15
CA VAL A 208 -13.27 33.73 -9.14
C VAL A 208 -14.69 33.35 -8.71
N ALA A 209 -14.89 32.12 -8.25
CA ALA A 209 -16.21 31.66 -7.84
C ALA A 209 -16.73 32.39 -6.59
N ALA A 210 -15.87 32.62 -5.61
CA ALA A 210 -16.20 33.40 -4.42
C ALA A 210 -16.57 34.84 -4.78
N TRP A 211 -15.80 35.47 -5.68
CA TRP A 211 -16.01 36.86 -6.04
C TRP A 211 -17.20 37.09 -6.98
N LYS A 212 -17.33 36.27 -8.04
CA LYS A 212 -18.34 36.46 -9.08
C LYS A 212 -19.69 35.83 -8.74
N PHE A 213 -19.68 34.69 -8.06
CA PHE A 213 -20.91 33.95 -7.75
C PHE A 213 -21.30 34.03 -6.28
N GLY A 214 -20.53 34.75 -5.45
CA GLY A 214 -20.82 34.89 -4.02
C GLY A 214 -20.72 33.58 -3.24
N LEU A 215 -19.87 32.65 -3.70
CA LEU A 215 -19.68 31.32 -3.11
C LEU A 215 -18.37 31.26 -2.30
N PRO A 216 -18.29 31.86 -1.09
CA PRO A 216 -17.04 31.95 -0.32
C PRO A 216 -16.45 30.58 0.04
N ARG A 217 -17.28 29.53 0.11
CA ARG A 217 -16.82 28.14 0.36
C ARG A 217 -15.85 27.63 -0.69
N MET A 218 -15.93 28.14 -1.92
CA MET A 218 -15.02 27.76 -3.01
C MET A 218 -13.58 28.22 -2.77
N LEU A 219 -13.32 29.13 -1.81
CA LEU A 219 -11.97 29.47 -1.37
C LEU A 219 -11.22 28.27 -0.74
N THR A 220 -11.94 27.23 -0.33
CA THR A 220 -11.36 26.00 0.22
C THR A 220 -10.95 24.98 -0.86
N ALA A 221 -11.31 25.22 -2.13
CA ALA A 221 -10.98 24.35 -3.26
C ALA A 221 -9.49 23.91 -3.36
N PRO A 222 -8.49 24.79 -3.12
CA PRO A 222 -7.09 24.37 -3.20
C PRO A 222 -6.61 23.52 -2.03
N VAL A 223 -7.38 23.37 -0.94
CA VAL A 223 -6.89 22.66 0.25
C VAL A 223 -6.66 21.18 -0.02
N LEU A 224 -7.60 20.49 -0.68
CA LEU A 224 -7.47 19.07 -1.00
C LEU A 224 -6.26 18.77 -1.92
N PRO A 225 -6.06 19.45 -3.06
CA PRO A 225 -4.88 19.22 -3.89
C PRO A 225 -3.58 19.64 -3.18
N THR A 226 -3.61 20.65 -2.31
CA THR A 226 -2.44 21.04 -1.49
C THR A 226 -2.08 19.93 -0.51
N ALA A 227 -3.07 19.36 0.17
CA ALA A 227 -2.85 18.31 1.14
C ALA A 227 -2.42 16.99 0.46
N LEU A 228 -2.97 16.67 -0.72
CA LEU A 228 -2.49 15.57 -1.57
C LEU A 228 -1.04 15.80 -2.02
N TRP A 229 -0.69 17.03 -2.43
CA TRP A 229 0.68 17.39 -2.80
C TRP A 229 1.64 17.23 -1.63
N LEU A 230 1.30 17.72 -0.44
CA LEU A 230 2.10 17.51 0.77
C LEU A 230 2.27 16.01 1.04
N PHE A 231 1.17 15.24 1.01
CA PHE A 231 1.20 13.79 1.25
C PHE A 231 2.15 13.07 0.29
N LEU A 232 2.04 13.30 -1.02
CA LEU A 232 2.88 12.68 -2.04
C LEU A 232 4.35 13.14 -1.94
N ARG A 233 4.57 14.43 -1.64
CA ARG A 233 5.91 15.01 -1.47
C ARG A 233 6.63 14.47 -0.23
N TYR A 234 5.92 14.24 0.87
CA TYR A 234 6.51 13.70 2.11
C TYR A 234 6.66 12.17 2.10
N SER A 235 5.74 11.45 1.46
CA SER A 235 5.85 9.99 1.29
C SER A 235 6.97 9.60 0.31
N THR A 236 7.30 10.46 -0.66
CA THR A 236 8.40 10.22 -1.61
C THR A 236 9.77 10.56 -0.99
N PRO A 237 10.75 9.64 -0.98
CA PRO A 237 12.12 9.91 -0.52
C PRO A 237 12.80 11.05 -1.29
N ARG A 238 13.74 11.78 -0.66
CA ARG A 238 14.49 12.88 -1.32
C ARG A 238 15.31 12.39 -2.51
N LYS A 239 15.88 11.18 -2.43
CA LYS A 239 16.64 10.54 -3.51
C LYS A 239 15.78 10.07 -4.68
N GLY A 240 14.46 10.20 -4.58
CA GLY A 240 13.51 9.62 -5.52
C GLY A 240 13.22 8.15 -5.23
N MET A 241 12.19 7.63 -5.87
CA MET A 241 11.83 6.22 -5.85
C MET A 241 11.76 5.74 -7.29
N VAL A 242 12.44 4.64 -7.60
CA VAL A 242 12.35 4.01 -8.91
C VAL A 242 11.04 3.23 -8.95
N ALA A 243 10.20 3.58 -9.91
CA ALA A 243 8.97 2.86 -10.20
C ALA A 243 9.01 2.36 -11.64
N ARG A 244 8.52 1.14 -11.85
CA ARG A 244 8.38 0.60 -13.20
C ARG A 244 7.37 1.45 -13.98
N LYS A 245 7.67 1.78 -15.23
CA LYS A 245 6.72 2.47 -16.11
C LYS A 245 5.48 1.59 -16.25
N LEU A 246 4.31 2.20 -16.09
CA LEU A 246 3.02 1.55 -16.38
C LEU A 246 2.95 1.02 -17.82
N SER A 247 3.69 1.64 -18.75
CA SER A 247 3.76 1.25 -20.16
C SER A 247 4.85 0.21 -20.47
N ALA A 248 5.70 -0.18 -19.52
CA ALA A 248 6.78 -1.13 -19.78
C ALA A 248 6.31 -2.58 -19.90
N ASP A 249 5.14 -2.88 -19.36
CA ASP A 249 4.51 -4.19 -19.47
C ASP A 249 3.31 -4.05 -20.43
N PRO A 250 3.35 -4.66 -21.63
CA PRO A 250 2.27 -4.54 -22.61
C PRO A 250 0.93 -5.06 -22.06
N GLU A 251 0.97 -6.03 -21.15
CA GLU A 251 -0.23 -6.59 -20.53
C GLU A 251 -0.83 -5.62 -19.52
N GLN A 252 0.02 -4.97 -18.70
CA GLN A 252 -0.40 -3.92 -17.79
C GLN A 252 -0.95 -2.71 -18.54
N ASN A 253 -0.30 -2.30 -19.64
CA ASN A 253 -0.77 -1.21 -20.48
C ASN A 253 -2.14 -1.53 -21.12
N SER A 254 -2.33 -2.76 -21.61
CA SER A 254 -3.62 -3.24 -22.11
C SER A 254 -4.71 -3.19 -21.04
N GLN A 255 -4.39 -3.56 -19.80
CA GLN A 255 -5.32 -3.48 -18.67
C GLN A 255 -5.69 -2.03 -18.32
N LEU A 256 -4.72 -1.11 -18.33
CA LEU A 256 -4.98 0.32 -18.12
C LEU A 256 -5.83 0.93 -19.24
N ALA A 257 -5.53 0.57 -20.49
CA ALA A 257 -6.33 0.98 -21.64
C ALA A 257 -7.78 0.49 -21.52
N PHE A 258 -7.98 -0.75 -21.07
CA PHE A 258 -9.31 -1.28 -20.77
C PHE A 258 -10.02 -0.48 -19.67
N PHE A 259 -9.34 -0.18 -18.56
CA PHE A 259 -9.94 0.62 -17.48
C PHE A 259 -10.28 2.05 -17.92
N GLY A 260 -9.40 2.68 -18.71
CA GLY A 260 -9.65 4.01 -19.27
C GLY A 260 -10.85 4.00 -20.22
N TRP A 261 -10.90 3.05 -21.15
CA TRP A 261 -12.04 2.87 -22.05
C TRP A 261 -13.33 2.59 -21.29
N PHE A 262 -13.29 1.69 -20.30
CA PHE A 262 -14.45 1.33 -19.49
C PHE A 262 -14.99 2.54 -18.70
N LEU A 263 -14.10 3.35 -18.12
CA LEU A 263 -14.47 4.59 -17.43
C LEU A 263 -15.14 5.58 -18.40
N LEU A 264 -14.62 5.73 -19.62
CA LEU A 264 -15.22 6.60 -20.64
C LEU A 264 -16.63 6.12 -21.03
N VAL A 265 -16.80 4.81 -21.26
CA VAL A 265 -18.11 4.23 -21.56
C VAL A 265 -19.08 4.44 -20.40
N TYR A 266 -18.64 4.23 -19.16
CA TYR A 266 -19.45 4.47 -17.97
C TYR A 266 -19.88 5.94 -17.87
N MET A 267 -18.96 6.88 -18.04
CA MET A 267 -19.25 8.31 -18.03
C MET A 267 -20.23 8.69 -19.15
N LEU A 268 -20.09 8.09 -20.34
CA LEU A 268 -21.01 8.31 -21.46
C LEU A 268 -22.41 7.77 -21.15
N ILE A 269 -22.53 6.56 -20.57
CA ILE A 269 -23.83 6.01 -20.15
C ILE A 269 -24.50 6.91 -19.12
N GLN A 270 -23.75 7.38 -18.12
CA GLN A 270 -24.29 8.29 -17.10
C GLN A 270 -24.70 9.63 -17.70
N PHE A 271 -23.91 10.14 -18.65
CA PHE A 271 -24.27 11.34 -19.39
C PHE A 271 -25.56 11.15 -20.19
N VAL A 272 -25.69 10.06 -20.96
CA VAL A 272 -26.90 9.75 -21.75
C VAL A 272 -28.12 9.54 -20.85
N ASN A 273 -27.96 8.85 -19.72
CA ASN A 273 -29.04 8.63 -18.75
C ASN A 273 -29.63 9.95 -18.25
N ARG A 274 -28.82 11.00 -18.13
CA ARG A 274 -29.29 12.34 -17.75
C ARG A 274 -30.21 12.99 -18.79
N PHE A 275 -30.13 12.58 -20.06
CA PHE A 275 -30.95 13.14 -21.15
C PHE A 275 -32.08 12.23 -21.60
N VAL A 276 -32.03 10.94 -21.25
CA VAL A 276 -33.02 9.94 -21.69
C VAL A 276 -33.87 9.53 -20.50
N ASN A 277 -35.11 10.03 -20.47
CA ASN A 277 -36.08 9.61 -19.47
C ASN A 277 -36.65 8.24 -19.83
N PHE A 278 -36.27 7.20 -19.08
CA PHE A 278 -36.89 5.88 -19.20
C PHE A 278 -38.15 5.84 -18.32
N PRO A 279 -39.36 5.74 -18.90
CA PRO A 279 -40.61 5.86 -18.14
C PRO A 279 -40.83 4.71 -17.14
N TRP A 280 -40.10 3.60 -17.27
CA TRP A 280 -40.21 2.42 -16.42
C TRP A 280 -39.03 2.25 -15.42
N LEU A 281 -38.05 3.16 -15.43
CA LEU A 281 -36.84 3.04 -14.60
C LEU A 281 -36.50 4.40 -13.98
N ASP A 282 -36.48 4.45 -12.65
CA ASP A 282 -35.99 5.62 -11.93
C ASP A 282 -34.50 5.84 -12.21
N GLU A 283 -34.09 7.10 -12.34
CA GLU A 283 -32.71 7.50 -12.70
C GLU A 283 -31.70 6.93 -11.69
N SER A 284 -32.09 6.93 -10.42
CA SER A 284 -31.29 6.38 -9.32
C SER A 284 -31.08 4.87 -9.46
N THR A 285 -32.13 4.14 -9.85
CA THR A 285 -32.11 2.68 -9.97
C THR A 285 -31.25 2.25 -11.15
N LEU A 286 -31.40 2.91 -12.30
CA LEU A 286 -30.57 2.62 -13.48
C LEU A 286 -29.08 2.90 -13.18
N SER A 287 -28.76 4.04 -12.56
CA SER A 287 -27.39 4.41 -12.20
C SER A 287 -26.76 3.39 -11.24
N ILE A 288 -27.50 2.94 -10.23
CA ILE A 288 -27.05 1.90 -9.29
C ILE A 288 -26.82 0.58 -10.04
N SER A 289 -27.77 0.12 -10.87
CA SER A 289 -27.63 -1.14 -11.61
C SER A 289 -26.44 -1.13 -12.57
N VAL A 290 -26.25 -0.04 -13.33
CA VAL A 290 -25.08 0.13 -14.23
C VAL A 290 -23.78 0.11 -13.43
N SER A 291 -23.76 0.76 -12.25
CA SER A 291 -22.57 0.79 -11.39
C SER A 291 -22.24 -0.60 -10.84
N VAL A 292 -23.22 -1.34 -10.31
CA VAL A 292 -23.02 -2.70 -9.80
C VAL A 292 -22.55 -3.64 -10.91
N PHE A 293 -23.22 -3.61 -12.07
CA PHE A 293 -22.81 -4.42 -13.22
C PHE A 293 -21.38 -4.08 -13.67
N GLY A 294 -21.05 -2.79 -13.74
CA GLY A 294 -19.73 -2.34 -14.12
C GLY A 294 -18.64 -2.79 -13.15
N ILE A 295 -18.90 -2.72 -11.85
CA ILE A 295 -18.00 -3.23 -10.81
C ILE A 295 -17.77 -4.74 -10.98
N CYS A 296 -18.81 -5.53 -11.24
CA CYS A 296 -18.68 -6.96 -11.50
C CYS A 296 -17.78 -7.26 -12.72
N VAL A 297 -17.94 -6.53 -13.82
CA VAL A 297 -17.11 -6.66 -15.02
C VAL A 297 -15.65 -6.33 -14.72
N LEU A 298 -15.39 -5.24 -13.98
CA LEU A 298 -14.04 -4.84 -13.57
C LEU A 298 -13.38 -5.92 -12.69
N PHE A 299 -14.09 -6.47 -11.71
CA PHE A 299 -13.58 -7.54 -10.85
C PHE A 299 -13.28 -8.81 -11.63
N TRP A 300 -14.19 -9.24 -12.51
CA TRP A 300 -13.98 -10.41 -13.35
C TRP A 300 -12.73 -10.25 -14.23
N ARG A 301 -12.58 -9.10 -14.88
CA ARG A 301 -11.42 -8.82 -15.74
C ARG A 301 -10.12 -8.79 -14.95
N SER A 302 -10.11 -8.17 -13.77
CA SER A 302 -8.94 -8.14 -12.89
C SER A 302 -8.56 -9.55 -12.43
N TYR A 303 -9.54 -10.37 -12.05
CA TYR A 303 -9.31 -11.76 -11.63
C TYR A 303 -8.65 -12.60 -12.74
N GLN A 304 -9.14 -12.49 -13.98
CA GLN A 304 -8.56 -13.20 -15.12
C GLN A 304 -7.10 -12.78 -15.39
N PHE A 305 -6.83 -11.48 -15.31
CA PHE A 305 -5.49 -10.94 -15.47
C PHE A 305 -4.53 -11.44 -14.39
N ASP A 306 -4.98 -11.42 -13.12
CA ASP A 306 -4.18 -11.91 -11.99
C ASP A 306 -3.90 -13.41 -12.11
N LYS A 307 -4.88 -14.20 -12.56
CA LYS A 307 -4.72 -15.64 -12.79
C LYS A 307 -3.66 -15.94 -13.85
N ALA A 308 -3.67 -15.23 -14.98
CA ALA A 308 -2.67 -15.40 -16.04
C ALA A 308 -1.26 -15.03 -15.56
N ASN A 309 -1.14 -13.91 -14.84
CA ASN A 309 0.15 -13.46 -14.30
C ASN A 309 0.69 -14.38 -13.20
N TYR A 310 -0.18 -15.00 -12.42
CA TYR A 310 0.23 -15.94 -11.39
C TYR A 310 0.97 -17.15 -11.98
N GLN A 311 0.48 -17.70 -13.10
CA GLN A 311 1.10 -18.85 -13.77
C GLN A 311 2.50 -18.51 -14.30
N LYS A 312 2.64 -17.38 -15.00
CA LYS A 312 3.95 -16.92 -15.50
C LYS A 312 4.97 -16.74 -14.38
N ARG A 313 4.53 -16.19 -13.24
CA ARG A 313 5.39 -16.00 -12.05
C ARG A 313 5.79 -17.32 -11.40
N LEU A 314 4.90 -18.32 -11.44
CA LEU A 314 5.20 -19.65 -10.92
C LEU A 314 6.30 -20.34 -11.74
N GLU A 315 6.27 -20.18 -13.06
CA GLU A 315 7.33 -20.70 -13.95
C GLU A 315 8.66 -19.98 -13.71
N ALA A 316 8.64 -18.64 -13.69
CA ALA A 316 9.81 -17.83 -13.40
C ALA A 316 10.37 -18.07 -11.97
N SER A 317 9.53 -18.51 -11.03
CA SER A 317 10.02 -18.80 -9.68
C SER A 317 10.94 -20.00 -9.58
N LYS A 318 10.77 -21.00 -10.45
CA LYS A 318 11.61 -22.20 -10.42
C LYS A 318 13.07 -21.89 -10.73
N THR A 319 13.34 -20.93 -11.60
CA THR A 319 14.72 -20.49 -11.91
C THR A 319 15.31 -19.71 -10.74
N SER A 320 14.55 -18.81 -10.13
CA SER A 320 15.00 -18.01 -8.99
C SER A 320 15.31 -18.83 -7.74
N VAL A 321 14.58 -19.93 -7.48
CA VAL A 321 14.91 -20.84 -6.37
C VAL A 321 16.26 -21.51 -6.59
N LYS A 322 16.54 -22.00 -7.80
CA LYS A 322 17.83 -22.59 -8.15
C LYS A 322 18.99 -21.59 -7.98
N GLU A 323 18.78 -20.34 -8.41
CA GLU A 323 19.76 -19.27 -8.22
C GLU A 323 20.01 -18.97 -6.75
N TRP A 324 18.97 -18.94 -5.92
CA TRP A 324 19.08 -18.73 -4.48
C TRP A 324 19.90 -19.83 -3.80
N GLU A 325 19.59 -21.09 -4.11
CA GLU A 325 20.29 -22.26 -3.57
C GLU A 325 21.75 -22.33 -4.02
N ALA A 326 22.04 -21.94 -5.27
CA ALA A 326 23.42 -21.86 -5.77
C ALA A 326 24.23 -20.78 -5.04
N GLY A 327 23.62 -19.62 -4.76
CA GLY A 327 24.25 -18.55 -4.00
C GLY A 327 24.56 -18.96 -2.56
N LEU A 328 23.75 -19.79 -1.90
CA LEU A 328 24.08 -20.27 -0.55
C LEU A 328 25.33 -21.14 -0.56
N LYS A 329 25.53 -21.99 -1.57
CA LYS A 329 26.68 -22.90 -1.63
C LYS A 329 28.03 -22.18 -1.80
N THR A 330 28.03 -20.99 -2.37
CA THR A 330 29.25 -20.19 -2.63
C THR A 330 29.68 -19.36 -1.43
N ASP A 331 28.75 -19.00 -0.53
CA ASP A 331 29.06 -18.26 0.70
C ASP A 331 29.59 -19.19 1.83
N PHE A 332 29.41 -20.51 1.73
CA PHE A 332 29.87 -21.52 2.70
C PHE A 332 31.14 -22.28 2.29
N SER A 333 31.66 -22.03 1.08
CA SER A 333 32.94 -22.56 0.58
C SER A 333 34.04 -21.52 0.72
#